data_AF-E6PY10-F1
#
_entry.id   AF-E6PY10-F1
#
_cell.length_a   1.000
_cell.length_b   1.000
_cell.length_c   1.000
_cell.angle_alpha   90.00
_cell.angle_beta   90.00
_cell.angle_gamma   90.00
#
_symmetry.space_group_name_H-M   'P 1'
#
loop_
_entity.id
_entity.type
_entity.pdbx_description
1 polymer ?
#
loop_
_entity_poly.entity_id
_entity_poly.type
_entity_poly.pdbx_seq_one_letter_code
_entity_poly.pdbx_strand_id
1 'polypeptide(L)'
;MQIVPDGDRFERSLRGGGWRSAYRIAAGGGTVLRVTEKLVGACLSLIDSEHSECAHKAMGALTSALEPRTMPLFQGSVEENSFERLTQDMDDISGDYRFGEFSQHCSRAVSRCFIAQEHSARLPLADIERLFARELITDMVSRNFFPAVREGIALNAGRDLVAQLSWEHTILDNLGGLVEGFARSLMSGRRMRVVRSRPVEGNGKPFNLQRLNEPLRVLGV
;
A
#
# COMPACT_ATOMS: atom_id res chain seq x y z
N MET A 1 0.19 18.91 -30.22
CA MET A 1 -0.14 17.74 -31.06
C MET A 1 -0.64 16.63 -30.14
N GLN A 2 -1.96 16.51 -29.99
CA GLN A 2 -2.58 15.50 -29.13
C GLN A 2 -2.95 14.29 -30.00
N ILE A 3 -2.19 13.21 -29.84
CA ILE A 3 -2.62 11.88 -30.22
C ILE A 3 -2.80 11.18 -28.87
N VAL A 4 -4.04 10.92 -28.47
CA VAL A 4 -4.31 9.89 -27.45
C VAL A 4 -4.81 8.69 -28.25
N PRO A 5 -3.91 7.83 -28.78
CA PRO A 5 -4.33 6.67 -29.53
C PRO A 5 -4.69 5.54 -28.55
N ASP A 6 -5.61 4.69 -28.98
CA ASP A 6 -6.04 3.43 -28.38
C ASP A 6 -5.18 2.89 -27.23
N GLY A 7 -5.63 3.14 -26.00
CA GLY A 7 -5.21 2.52 -24.75
C GLY A 7 -3.69 2.33 -24.60
N ASP A 8 -3.04 3.27 -23.92
CA ASP A 8 -1.64 3.22 -23.53
C ASP A 8 -1.18 1.78 -23.19
N ARG A 9 -0.10 1.32 -23.81
CA ARG A 9 0.49 -0.02 -23.60
C ARG A 9 0.74 -0.30 -22.11
N PHE A 10 1.08 0.73 -21.35
CA PHE A 10 1.32 0.64 -19.91
C PHE A 10 0.01 0.46 -19.13
N GLU A 11 -1.09 1.05 -19.59
CA GLU A 11 -2.39 0.84 -18.95
C GLU A 11 -2.91 -0.60 -19.17
N ARG A 12 -2.63 -1.18 -20.35
CA ARG A 12 -3.04 -2.55 -20.68
C ARG A 12 -2.28 -3.62 -19.91
N SER A 13 -1.05 -3.35 -19.46
CA SER A 13 -0.27 -4.29 -18.64
C SER A 13 -0.86 -4.47 -17.24
N LEU A 14 -1.63 -3.49 -16.75
CA LEU A 14 -2.30 -3.57 -15.46
C LEU A 14 -3.56 -4.43 -15.51
N ARG A 15 -3.59 -5.45 -14.63
CA ARG A 15 -4.72 -6.36 -14.41
C ARG A 15 -5.31 -6.14 -13.02
N GLY A 16 -6.64 -6.19 -12.90
CA GLY A 16 -7.36 -6.04 -11.63
C GLY A 16 -8.00 -4.66 -11.42
N GLY A 17 -8.87 -4.57 -10.41
CA GLY A 17 -9.62 -3.37 -10.08
C GLY A 17 -8.74 -2.20 -9.64
N GLY A 18 -9.06 -0.99 -10.07
CA GLY A 18 -8.45 0.24 -9.54
C GLY A 18 -7.06 0.61 -10.09
N TRP A 19 -6.23 -0.34 -10.50
CA TRP A 19 -4.84 -0.08 -10.96
C TRP A 19 -4.77 0.89 -12.15
N ARG A 20 -5.59 0.69 -13.18
CA ARG A 20 -5.64 1.58 -14.35
C ARG A 20 -6.02 3.01 -13.96
N SER A 21 -6.93 3.16 -12.99
CA SER A 21 -7.29 4.49 -12.49
C SER A 21 -6.13 5.16 -11.76
N ALA A 22 -5.34 4.40 -10.98
CA ALA A 22 -4.15 4.94 -10.33
C ALA A 22 -3.10 5.37 -11.36
N TYR A 23 -2.89 4.56 -12.40
CA TYR A 23 -2.01 4.89 -13.52
C TYR A 23 -2.40 6.18 -14.23
N ARG A 24 -3.66 6.30 -14.68
CA ARG A 24 -4.12 7.52 -15.38
C ARG A 24 -3.94 8.77 -14.54
N ILE A 25 -4.15 8.68 -13.22
CA ILE A 25 -3.94 9.82 -12.31
C ILE A 25 -2.44 10.13 -12.17
N ALA A 26 -1.58 9.12 -12.02
CA ALA A 26 -0.14 9.31 -11.92
C ALA A 26 0.46 9.89 -13.21
N ALA A 27 0.13 9.31 -14.36
CA ALA A 27 0.58 9.76 -15.68
C ALA A 27 0.02 11.16 -16.04
N GLY A 28 -1.20 11.47 -15.61
CA GLY A 28 -1.83 12.79 -15.78
C GLY A 28 -1.32 13.88 -14.83
N GLY A 29 -0.22 13.65 -14.10
CA GLY A 29 0.36 14.65 -13.18
C GLY A 29 -0.45 14.87 -11.90
N GLY A 30 -1.22 13.89 -11.47
CA GLY A 30 -1.98 13.95 -10.22
C GLY A 30 -1.07 14.08 -8.99
N THR A 31 -1.60 14.70 -7.94
CA THR A 31 -0.91 14.86 -6.65
C THR A 31 -0.54 13.50 -6.05
N VAL A 32 0.59 13.41 -5.36
CA VAL A 32 1.04 12.23 -4.59
C VAL A 32 -0.10 11.61 -3.79
N LEU A 33 -0.77 12.41 -2.94
CA LEU A 33 -1.87 11.95 -2.09
C LEU A 33 -2.98 11.24 -2.87
N ARG A 34 -3.45 11.83 -3.97
CA ARG A 34 -4.52 11.27 -4.81
C ARG A 34 -4.09 9.97 -5.50
N VAL A 35 -2.82 9.85 -5.90
CA VAL A 35 -2.27 8.60 -6.45
C VAL A 35 -2.23 7.53 -5.35
N THR A 36 -1.73 7.88 -4.16
CA THR A 36 -1.69 6.98 -3.00
C THR A 36 -3.08 6.46 -2.63
N GLU A 37 -4.10 7.33 -2.54
CA GLU A 37 -5.50 6.94 -2.29
C GLU A 37 -6.01 5.90 -3.28
N LYS A 38 -5.66 6.06 -4.56
CA LYS A 38 -6.08 5.17 -5.63
C LYS A 38 -5.36 3.84 -5.60
N LEU A 39 -4.09 3.83 -5.22
CA LEU A 39 -3.32 2.61 -5.02
C LEU A 39 -3.86 1.80 -3.84
N VAL A 40 -4.14 2.45 -2.71
CA VAL A 40 -4.75 1.80 -1.54
C VAL A 40 -6.13 1.23 -1.90
N GLY A 41 -6.94 2.00 -2.64
CA GLY A 41 -8.22 1.52 -3.15
C GLY A 41 -8.11 0.34 -4.12
N ALA A 42 -7.07 0.30 -4.94
CA ALA A 42 -6.79 -0.83 -5.83
C ALA A 42 -6.41 -2.09 -5.03
N CYS A 43 -5.52 -1.96 -4.03
CA CYS A 43 -5.19 -3.06 -3.12
C CYS A 43 -6.44 -3.60 -2.41
N LEU A 44 -7.30 -2.71 -1.89
CA LEU A 44 -8.55 -3.11 -1.24
C LEU A 44 -9.49 -3.90 -2.16
N SER A 45 -9.50 -3.57 -3.45
CA SER A 45 -10.37 -4.26 -4.41
C SER A 45 -9.96 -5.71 -4.65
N LEU A 46 -8.72 -6.07 -4.32
CA LEU A 46 -8.21 -7.43 -4.41
C LEU A 46 -8.55 -8.26 -3.16
N ILE A 47 -8.88 -7.62 -2.04
CA ILE A 47 -9.17 -8.34 -0.79
C ILE A 47 -10.55 -8.99 -0.88
N ASP A 48 -10.59 -10.30 -0.64
CA ASP A 48 -11.79 -11.10 -0.39
C ASP A 48 -11.65 -11.86 0.93
N SER A 49 -12.58 -12.77 1.21
CA SER A 49 -12.59 -13.53 2.46
C SER A 49 -11.36 -14.44 2.63
N GLU A 50 -10.88 -15.07 1.55
CA GLU A 50 -9.72 -15.96 1.60
C GLU A 50 -8.44 -15.15 1.87
N HIS A 51 -8.29 -14.00 1.21
CA HIS A 51 -7.19 -13.07 1.48
C HIS A 51 -7.21 -12.54 2.91
N SER A 52 -8.39 -12.18 3.44
CA SER A 52 -8.51 -11.76 4.83
C SER A 52 -8.14 -12.86 5.81
N GLU A 53 -8.55 -14.11 5.57
CA GLU A 53 -8.17 -15.25 6.41
C GLU A 53 -6.65 -15.49 6.39
N CYS A 54 -6.03 -15.42 5.20
CA CYS A 54 -4.58 -15.53 5.04
C CYS A 54 -3.84 -14.45 5.85
N ALA A 55 -4.29 -13.20 5.72
CA ALA A 55 -3.75 -12.08 6.47
C ALA A 55 -3.92 -12.24 7.99
N HIS A 56 -5.04 -12.79 8.45
CA HIS A 56 -5.26 -13.08 9.88
C HIS A 56 -4.29 -14.14 10.41
N LYS A 57 -4.11 -15.24 9.68
CA LYS A 57 -3.13 -16.28 10.07
C LYS A 57 -1.71 -15.69 10.13
N ALA A 58 -1.33 -14.92 9.11
CA ALA A 58 -0.02 -14.27 9.03
C ALA A 58 0.20 -13.27 10.18
N MET A 59 -0.83 -12.47 10.50
CA MET A 59 -0.80 -11.54 11.63
C MET A 59 -0.67 -12.28 12.97
N GLY A 60 -1.38 -13.40 13.12
CA GLY A 60 -1.24 -14.28 14.29
C GLY A 60 0.20 -14.74 14.48
N ALA A 61 0.81 -15.30 13.44
CA ALA A 61 2.21 -15.73 13.46
C ALA A 61 3.17 -14.58 13.82
N LEU A 62 3.00 -13.41 13.21
CA LEU A 62 3.79 -12.21 13.53
C LEU A 62 3.67 -11.82 15.00
N THR A 63 2.44 -11.76 15.54
CA THR A 63 2.22 -11.39 16.94
C THR A 63 2.85 -12.39 17.90
N SER A 64 2.71 -13.69 17.63
CA SER A 64 3.33 -14.74 18.42
C SER A 64 4.85 -14.72 18.37
N ALA A 65 5.44 -14.35 17.23
CA ALA A 65 6.89 -14.21 17.09
C ALA A 65 7.43 -12.97 17.81
N LEU A 66 6.67 -11.88 17.86
CA LEU A 66 7.03 -10.64 18.57
C LEU A 66 6.77 -10.70 20.09
N GLU A 67 6.03 -11.70 20.57
CA GLU A 67 5.82 -11.87 22.01
C GLU A 67 7.11 -12.35 22.69
N PRO A 68 7.63 -11.62 23.69
CA PRO A 68 8.81 -12.05 24.41
C PRO A 68 8.49 -13.37 25.11
N ARG A 69 9.20 -14.43 24.73
CA ARG A 69 9.11 -15.73 25.41
C ARG A 69 9.67 -15.57 26.81
N THR A 70 8.79 -15.36 27.78
CA THR A 70 9.12 -15.30 29.20
C THR A 70 9.50 -16.69 29.69
N MET A 71 10.68 -17.17 29.32
CA MET A 71 11.40 -18.21 30.04
C MET A 71 12.76 -17.64 30.47
N PRO A 72 12.88 -17.18 31.73
CA PRO A 72 14.05 -16.42 32.20
C PRO A 72 15.38 -17.21 32.21
N LEU A 73 15.40 -18.49 31.87
CA LEU A 73 16.57 -19.36 32.05
C LEU A 73 17.38 -19.62 30.76
N PHE A 74 16.91 -19.19 29.58
CA PHE A 74 17.57 -19.47 28.30
C PHE A 74 17.56 -18.23 27.38
N GLN A 75 18.21 -17.15 27.77
CA GLN A 75 18.26 -15.94 26.94
C GLN A 75 19.26 -16.01 25.78
N GLY A 76 20.16 -16.99 25.75
CA GLY A 76 21.24 -17.06 24.76
C GLY A 76 20.92 -17.73 23.41
N SER A 77 19.74 -18.37 23.24
CA SER A 77 19.42 -19.17 22.04
C SER A 77 18.00 -18.96 21.49
N VAL A 78 17.23 -18.00 22.04
CA VAL A 78 15.78 -17.87 21.76
C VAL A 78 15.48 -16.87 20.63
N GLU A 79 16.37 -15.92 20.36
CA GLU A 79 16.21 -14.90 19.31
C GLU A 79 16.36 -15.51 17.91
N GLU A 80 17.45 -16.24 17.63
CA GLU A 80 17.63 -17.02 16.38
C GLU A 80 16.46 -17.98 16.11
N ASN A 81 15.84 -18.50 17.18
CA ASN A 81 14.70 -19.40 17.11
C ASN A 81 13.37 -18.74 16.71
N SER A 82 13.21 -17.43 16.89
CA SER A 82 11.90 -16.77 16.73
C SER A 82 11.62 -16.39 15.28
N PHE A 83 12.64 -15.87 14.58
CA PHE A 83 12.54 -15.61 13.14
C PHE A 83 12.46 -16.89 12.30
N GLU A 84 13.21 -17.93 12.67
CA GLU A 84 13.14 -19.24 12.00
C GLU A 84 11.74 -19.85 12.13
N ARG A 85 11.14 -19.81 13.32
CA ARG A 85 9.76 -20.27 13.54
C ARG A 85 8.77 -19.44 12.75
N LEU A 86 8.91 -18.12 12.76
CA LEU A 86 8.06 -17.25 11.95
C LEU A 86 8.13 -17.61 10.47
N THR A 87 9.34 -17.90 9.97
CA THR A 87 9.54 -18.32 8.58
C THR A 87 8.84 -19.65 8.31
N GLN A 88 8.97 -20.64 9.20
CA GLN A 88 8.28 -21.92 9.09
C GLN A 88 6.75 -21.75 9.12
N ASP A 89 6.23 -20.95 10.05
CA ASP A 89 4.79 -20.67 10.15
C ASP A 89 4.29 -20.00 8.87
N MET A 90 5.08 -19.08 8.28
CA MET A 90 4.73 -18.45 7.01
C MET A 90 4.81 -19.39 5.82
N ASP A 91 5.69 -20.38 5.83
CA ASP A 91 5.76 -21.43 4.82
C ASP A 91 4.55 -22.37 4.90
N ASP A 92 4.15 -22.76 6.11
CA ASP A 92 2.96 -23.57 6.35
C ASP A 92 1.68 -22.82 5.92
N ILE A 93 1.54 -21.55 6.32
CA ILE A 93 0.46 -20.68 5.86
C ILE A 93 0.49 -20.56 4.35
N SER A 94 1.65 -20.32 3.74
CA SER A 94 1.74 -20.24 2.28
C SER A 94 1.33 -21.55 1.62
N GLY A 95 1.69 -22.69 2.21
CA GLY A 95 1.26 -24.03 1.78
C GLY A 95 -0.26 -24.20 1.79
N ASP A 96 -0.94 -23.77 2.87
CA ASP A 96 -2.41 -23.79 2.98
C ASP A 96 -3.08 -23.05 1.82
N TYR A 97 -2.51 -21.92 1.39
CA TYR A 97 -2.99 -21.10 0.28
C TYR A 97 -2.28 -21.40 -1.04
N ARG A 98 -1.70 -22.60 -1.20
CA ARG A 98 -1.06 -23.10 -2.43
C ARG A 98 0.00 -22.16 -3.00
N PHE A 99 0.70 -21.46 -2.12
CA PHE A 99 1.71 -20.45 -2.45
C PHE A 99 1.18 -19.34 -3.36
N GLY A 100 -0.10 -18.98 -3.20
CA GLY A 100 -0.73 -17.90 -3.93
C GLY A 100 0.01 -16.57 -3.77
N GLU A 101 -0.09 -15.70 -4.76
CA GLU A 101 0.63 -14.42 -4.79
C GLU A 101 0.39 -13.58 -3.52
N PHE A 102 -0.85 -13.58 -3.01
CA PHE A 102 -1.21 -12.86 -1.79
C PHE A 102 -0.58 -13.45 -0.52
N SER A 103 -0.47 -14.77 -0.38
CA SER A 103 0.19 -15.36 0.79
C SER A 103 1.68 -15.02 0.80
N GLN A 104 2.30 -14.96 -0.38
CA GLN A 104 3.68 -14.49 -0.52
C GLN A 104 3.84 -13.01 -0.17
N HIS A 105 2.88 -12.16 -0.53
CA HIS A 105 2.86 -10.76 -0.10
C HIS A 105 2.75 -10.66 1.43
N CYS A 106 1.89 -11.49 2.06
CA CYS A 106 1.78 -11.55 3.51
C CYS A 106 3.08 -12.00 4.18
N SER A 107 3.71 -13.07 3.69
CA SER A 107 5.00 -13.57 4.20
C SER A 107 6.08 -12.48 4.18
N ARG A 108 6.26 -11.81 3.05
CA ARG A 108 7.23 -10.71 2.93
C ARG A 108 6.91 -9.53 3.85
N ALA A 109 5.63 -9.16 3.97
CA ALA A 109 5.20 -8.08 4.85
C ALA A 109 5.44 -8.43 6.33
N VAL A 110 5.12 -9.66 6.75
CA VAL A 110 5.37 -10.18 8.09
C VAL A 110 6.87 -10.15 8.42
N SER A 111 7.74 -10.66 7.53
CA SER A 111 9.19 -10.65 7.77
C SER A 111 9.73 -9.23 7.94
N ARG A 112 9.28 -8.28 7.12
CA ARG A 112 9.69 -6.86 7.25
C ARG A 112 9.21 -6.24 8.55
N CYS A 113 7.96 -6.51 8.95
CA CYS A 113 7.44 -6.03 10.22
C CYS A 113 8.21 -6.61 11.41
N PHE A 114 8.52 -7.91 11.38
CA PHE A 114 9.32 -8.55 12.42
C PHE A 114 10.69 -7.90 12.54
N ILE A 115 11.46 -7.80 11.45
CA ILE A 115 12.80 -7.19 11.43
C ILE A 115 12.77 -5.75 11.97
N ALA A 116 11.72 -4.98 11.64
CA ALA A 116 11.57 -3.61 12.11
C ALA A 116 11.20 -3.51 13.60
N GLN A 117 10.58 -4.54 14.19
CA GLN A 117 9.98 -4.48 15.53
C GLN A 117 10.66 -5.38 16.57
N GLU A 118 11.49 -6.34 16.18
CA GLU A 118 12.14 -7.31 17.07
C GLU A 118 12.92 -6.64 18.21
N HIS A 119 13.57 -5.50 17.93
CA HIS A 119 14.37 -4.75 18.90
C HIS A 119 13.67 -3.49 19.44
N SER A 120 12.40 -3.29 19.08
CA SER A 120 11.64 -2.09 19.43
C SER A 120 10.83 -2.29 20.71
N ALA A 121 10.43 -1.19 21.35
CA ALA A 121 9.49 -1.24 22.46
C ALA A 121 8.16 -1.88 22.00
N ARG A 122 7.54 -2.67 22.89
CA ARG A 122 6.31 -3.40 22.58
C ARG A 122 5.22 -2.45 22.09
N LEU A 123 4.78 -2.67 20.85
CA LEU A 123 3.68 -1.92 20.25
C LEU A 123 2.32 -2.52 20.63
N PRO A 124 1.27 -1.69 20.79
CA PRO A 124 -0.11 -2.13 20.81
C PRO A 124 -0.46 -2.93 19.55
N LEU A 125 -1.33 -3.95 19.67
CA LEU A 125 -1.74 -4.80 18.55
C LEU A 125 -2.24 -3.98 17.34
N ALA A 126 -3.04 -2.94 17.58
CA ALA A 126 -3.55 -2.06 16.53
C ALA A 126 -2.47 -1.28 15.78
N ASP A 127 -1.30 -1.05 16.40
CA ASP A 127 -0.14 -0.43 15.73
C ASP A 127 0.60 -1.48 14.89
N ILE A 128 0.72 -2.72 15.37
CA ILE A 128 1.29 -3.84 14.59
C ILE A 128 0.43 -4.12 13.36
N GLU A 129 -0.91 -4.13 13.50
CA GLU A 129 -1.82 -4.33 12.37
C GLU A 129 -1.66 -3.24 11.30
N ARG A 130 -1.47 -1.98 11.74
CA ARG A 130 -1.21 -0.86 10.85
C ARG A 130 0.15 -0.99 10.14
N LEU A 131 1.19 -1.40 10.86
CA LEU A 131 2.51 -1.65 10.25
C LEU A 131 2.44 -2.78 9.22
N PHE A 132 1.81 -3.90 9.57
CA PHE A 132 1.61 -5.03 8.67
C PHE A 132 0.84 -4.61 7.41
N ALA A 133 -0.28 -3.91 7.58
CA ALA A 133 -1.05 -3.38 6.47
C ALA A 133 -0.24 -2.43 5.57
N ARG A 134 0.61 -1.56 6.15
CA ARG A 134 1.49 -0.66 5.40
C ARG A 134 2.51 -1.44 4.58
N GLU A 135 3.19 -2.42 5.17
CA GLU A 135 4.16 -3.25 4.46
C GLU A 135 3.50 -4.10 3.37
N LEU A 136 2.30 -4.61 3.63
CA LEU A 136 1.53 -5.39 2.65
C LEU A 136 1.16 -4.56 1.43
N ILE A 137 0.59 -3.36 1.62
CA ILE A 137 0.30 -2.44 0.51
C ILE A 137 1.60 -2.09 -0.24
N THR A 138 2.68 -1.85 0.49
CA THR A 138 3.98 -1.50 -0.07
C THR A 138 4.51 -2.60 -0.99
N ASP A 139 4.46 -3.87 -0.56
CA ASP A 139 4.91 -5.00 -1.38
C ASP A 139 3.99 -5.22 -2.59
N MET A 140 2.66 -5.12 -2.44
CA MET A 140 1.69 -5.22 -3.54
C MET A 140 1.92 -4.15 -4.60
N VAL A 141 2.06 -2.88 -4.21
CA VAL A 141 2.27 -1.77 -5.15
C VAL A 141 3.63 -1.89 -5.84
N SER A 142 4.68 -2.25 -5.09
CA SER A 142 6.05 -2.35 -5.62
C SER A 142 6.24 -3.50 -6.60
N ARG A 143 5.39 -4.54 -6.53
CA ARG A 143 5.46 -5.70 -7.43
C ARG A 143 4.46 -5.64 -8.57
N ASN A 144 3.24 -5.16 -8.29
CA ASN A 144 2.13 -5.29 -9.24
C ASN A 144 1.86 -4.00 -10.03
N PHE A 145 2.28 -2.86 -9.50
CA PHE A 145 2.02 -1.56 -10.12
C PHE A 145 3.28 -0.91 -10.69
N PHE A 146 4.24 -0.50 -9.85
CA PHE A 146 5.37 0.31 -10.32
C PHE A 146 6.17 -0.33 -11.46
N PRO A 147 6.56 -1.62 -11.42
CA PRO A 147 7.35 -2.22 -12.50
C PRO A 147 6.62 -2.19 -13.86
N ALA A 148 5.29 -2.30 -13.83
CA ALA A 148 4.46 -2.38 -15.04
C ALA A 148 4.25 -1.01 -15.73
N VAL A 149 4.32 0.09 -14.98
CA VAL A 149 3.96 1.43 -15.49
C VAL A 149 4.99 2.53 -15.24
N ARG A 150 6.11 2.24 -14.56
CA ARG A 150 7.16 3.20 -14.21
C ARG A 150 7.60 4.03 -15.42
N GLU A 151 7.95 3.35 -16.51
CA GLU A 151 8.39 4.02 -17.74
C GLU A 151 7.29 4.95 -18.28
N GLY A 152 6.05 4.48 -18.33
CA GLY A 152 4.91 5.29 -18.78
C GLY A 152 4.66 6.52 -17.91
N ILE A 153 4.75 6.39 -16.59
CA ILE A 153 4.59 7.54 -15.68
C ILE A 153 5.75 8.51 -15.86
N ALA A 154 6.99 8.02 -15.92
CA ALA A 154 8.18 8.84 -16.08
C ALA A 154 8.13 9.65 -17.38
N LEU A 155 7.78 9.00 -18.50
CA LEU A 155 7.63 9.64 -19.81
C LEU A 155 6.57 10.75 -19.79
N ASN A 156 5.37 10.46 -19.27
CA ASN A 156 4.27 11.44 -19.24
C ASN A 156 4.53 12.60 -18.27
N ALA A 157 5.27 12.35 -17.18
CA ALA A 157 5.61 13.36 -16.18
C ALA A 157 6.94 14.09 -16.46
N GLY A 158 7.66 13.73 -17.53
CA GLY A 158 8.97 14.31 -17.86
C GLY A 158 10.05 14.03 -16.79
N ARG A 159 9.99 12.88 -16.11
CA ARG A 159 10.95 12.50 -15.06
C ARG A 159 12.02 11.59 -15.62
N ASP A 160 13.25 11.76 -15.14
CA ASP A 160 14.28 10.74 -15.29
C ASP A 160 14.05 9.59 -14.30
N LEU A 161 14.90 8.55 -14.38
CA LEU A 161 14.77 7.37 -13.53
C LEU A 161 14.91 7.70 -12.04
N VAL A 162 15.84 8.59 -11.67
CA VAL A 162 16.11 8.92 -10.27
C VAL A 162 14.94 9.69 -9.66
N ALA A 163 14.45 10.71 -10.36
CA ALA A 163 13.27 11.47 -9.97
C ALA A 163 12.02 10.58 -9.91
N GLN A 164 11.89 9.61 -10.81
CA GLN A 164 10.79 8.65 -10.78
C GLN A 164 10.86 7.73 -9.56
N LEU A 165 12.03 7.18 -9.23
CA LEU A 165 12.18 6.34 -8.04
C LEU A 165 11.97 7.13 -6.73
N SER A 166 12.45 8.39 -6.68
CA SER A 166 12.18 9.29 -5.56
C SER A 166 10.68 9.59 -5.41
N TRP A 167 9.98 9.77 -6.53
CA TRP A 167 8.52 9.93 -6.52
C TRP A 167 7.80 8.65 -6.04
N GLU A 168 8.23 7.47 -6.48
CA GLU A 168 7.68 6.19 -6.00
C GLU A 168 7.87 6.01 -4.49
N HIS A 169 9.05 6.36 -3.98
CA HIS A 169 9.31 6.35 -2.54
C HIS A 169 8.38 7.32 -1.79
N THR A 170 8.21 8.53 -2.32
CA THR A 170 7.29 9.53 -1.75
C THR A 170 5.85 9.02 -1.69
N ILE A 171 5.39 8.29 -2.71
CA ILE A 171 4.06 7.66 -2.71
C ILE A 171 3.91 6.67 -1.55
N LEU A 172 4.92 5.83 -1.32
CA LEU A 172 4.92 4.81 -0.27
C LEU A 172 5.01 5.42 1.13
N ASP A 173 5.75 6.52 1.30
CA ASP A 173 5.81 7.26 2.57
C ASP A 173 4.48 7.91 2.93
N ASN A 174 3.70 8.32 1.93
CA ASN A 174 2.39 8.95 2.13
C ASN A 174 1.25 7.95 2.43
N LEU A 175 1.55 6.66 2.65
CA LEU A 175 0.54 5.65 2.98
C LEU A 175 -0.14 5.87 4.35
N GLY A 176 0.53 6.51 5.31
CA GLY A 176 0.20 6.48 6.75
C GLY A 176 -1.29 6.64 7.10
N GLY A 177 -1.94 7.72 6.66
CA GLY A 177 -3.35 7.98 7.00
C GLY A 177 -4.37 7.07 6.28
N LEU A 178 -3.98 6.44 5.18
CA LEU A 178 -4.86 5.61 4.34
C LEU A 178 -4.79 4.13 4.74
N VAL A 179 -3.73 3.73 5.43
CA VAL A 179 -3.49 2.38 5.91
C VAL A 179 -4.53 1.94 6.94
N GLU A 180 -5.06 2.84 7.76
CA GLU A 180 -6.04 2.48 8.80
C GLU A 180 -7.33 1.90 8.23
N GLY A 181 -7.84 2.46 7.13
CA GLY A 181 -9.02 1.93 6.44
C GLY A 181 -8.74 0.55 5.80
N PHE A 182 -7.52 0.36 5.30
CA PHE A 182 -7.08 -0.92 4.76
C PHE A 182 -6.95 -1.98 5.85
N ALA A 183 -6.24 -1.68 6.93
CA ALA A 183 -6.03 -2.57 8.07
C ALA A 183 -7.38 -3.06 8.63
N ARG A 184 -8.32 -2.14 8.88
CA ARG A 184 -9.67 -2.51 9.35
C ARG A 184 -10.43 -3.40 8.37
N SER A 185 -10.33 -3.15 7.06
CA SER A 185 -10.99 -3.99 6.05
C SER A 185 -10.37 -5.39 6.02
N LEU A 186 -9.04 -5.45 6.06
CA LEU A 186 -8.27 -6.69 6.03
C LEU A 186 -8.59 -7.56 7.25
N MET A 187 -8.56 -6.95 8.45
CA MET A 187 -8.77 -7.63 9.75
C MET A 187 -10.24 -7.85 10.12
N SER A 188 -11.21 -7.36 9.34
CA SER A 188 -12.63 -7.64 9.60
C SER A 188 -13.25 -8.63 8.62
N GLY A 189 -12.52 -8.99 7.56
CA GLY A 189 -13.07 -9.78 6.44
C GLY A 189 -14.19 -9.06 5.67
N ARG A 190 -14.50 -7.81 6.02
CA ARG A 190 -15.56 -7.01 5.39
C ARG A 190 -14.91 -6.02 4.44
N ARG A 191 -15.32 -6.04 3.17
CA ARG A 191 -14.98 -4.99 2.21
C ARG A 191 -15.56 -3.66 2.68
N MET A 192 -14.77 -2.82 3.35
CA MET A 192 -15.17 -1.44 3.60
C MET A 192 -14.91 -0.62 2.34
N ARG A 193 -15.86 0.24 1.99
CA ARG A 193 -15.58 1.33 1.05
C ARG A 193 -14.54 2.23 1.72
N VAL A 194 -13.46 2.58 1.00
CA VAL A 194 -12.51 3.61 1.43
C VAL A 194 -13.32 4.84 1.81
N VAL A 195 -13.39 5.12 3.11
CA VAL A 195 -13.91 6.40 3.59
C VAL A 195 -12.86 7.40 3.15
N ARG A 196 -13.20 8.22 2.14
CA ARG A 196 -12.34 9.33 1.70
C ARG A 196 -11.90 10.07 2.95
N SER A 197 -10.59 10.16 3.16
CA SER A 197 -10.01 11.10 4.11
C SER A 197 -10.71 12.44 3.89
N ARG A 198 -11.19 13.09 4.96
CA ARG A 198 -11.67 14.47 4.83
C ARG A 198 -10.58 15.23 4.08
N PRO A 199 -10.90 15.97 3.00
CA PRO A 199 -9.89 16.75 2.33
C PRO A 199 -9.26 17.64 3.39
N VAL A 200 -7.94 17.52 3.57
CA VAL A 200 -7.17 18.56 4.26
C VAL A 200 -7.60 19.84 3.58
N GLU A 201 -8.19 20.76 4.33
CA GLU A 201 -8.65 22.05 3.83
C GLU A 201 -7.45 22.72 3.16
N GLY A 202 -7.33 22.53 1.84
CA GLY A 202 -6.54 23.41 1.02
C GLY A 202 -7.12 24.80 1.25
N ASN A 203 -6.23 25.79 1.34
CA ASN A 203 -6.53 27.23 1.35
C ASN A 203 -7.27 27.67 0.06
N GLY A 204 -8.39 27.01 -0.27
CA GLY A 204 -9.36 27.45 -1.24
C GLY A 204 -10.02 28.67 -0.63
N LYS A 205 -9.61 29.84 -1.09
CA LYS A 205 -10.31 31.10 -0.78
C LYS A 205 -11.82 30.85 -0.93
N PRO A 206 -12.63 31.21 0.07
CA PRO A 206 -14.06 30.91 0.07
C PRO A 206 -14.70 31.45 -1.21
N PHE A 207 -15.57 30.63 -1.82
CA PHE A 207 -16.34 31.04 -2.98
C PHE A 207 -17.28 32.17 -2.57
N ASN A 208 -17.05 33.39 -3.07
CA ASN A 208 -17.93 34.54 -2.88
C ASN A 208 -18.54 34.95 -4.22
N LEU A 209 -19.72 35.59 -4.17
CA LEU A 209 -20.44 36.05 -5.37
C LEU A 209 -19.64 37.05 -6.22
N GLN A 210 -18.61 37.69 -5.67
CA GLN A 210 -17.75 38.61 -6.42
C GLN A 210 -16.91 37.89 -7.49
N ARG A 211 -16.61 36.60 -7.32
CA ARG A 211 -15.85 35.80 -8.30
C ARG A 211 -16.61 35.44 -9.58
N LEU A 212 -17.94 35.57 -9.60
CA LEU A 212 -18.72 35.42 -10.83
C LEU A 212 -18.52 36.57 -11.82
N ASN A 213 -18.00 37.71 -11.34
CA ASN A 213 -17.70 38.88 -12.16
C ASN A 213 -16.20 38.98 -12.53
N GLU A 214 -15.37 38.04 -12.08
CA GLU A 214 -13.97 38.00 -12.53
C GLU A 214 -13.94 37.52 -13.99
N PRO A 215 -13.29 38.25 -14.91
CA PRO A 215 -13.23 37.84 -16.30
C PRO A 215 -12.55 36.49 -16.38
N LEU A 216 -13.24 35.53 -17.02
CA LEU A 216 -12.68 34.21 -17.30
C LEU A 216 -11.33 34.41 -17.97
N ARG A 217 -10.27 33.84 -17.38
CA ARG A 217 -8.97 33.76 -18.05
C ARG A 217 -9.13 32.86 -19.26
N VAL A 218 -9.43 33.47 -20.39
CA VAL A 218 -9.31 32.83 -21.69
C VAL A 218 -7.84 32.46 -21.82
N LEU A 219 -7.54 31.16 -21.83
CA LEU A 219 -6.23 30.67 -22.23
C LEU A 219 -6.08 31.04 -23.70
N GLY A 220 -5.39 32.15 -23.96
CA GLY A 220 -5.12 32.65 -25.29
C GLY A 220 -4.08 31.78 -25.99
N VAL A 221 -4.49 31.32 -27.18
CA VAL A 221 -3.74 30.90 -28.39
C VAL A 221 -2.60 29.90 -28.23
#